data_AF-A0A1R4B3G3-F1
#
_entry.id   AF-A0A1R4B3G3-F1
#
_cell.length_a   1.000
_cell.length_b   1.000
_cell.length_c   1.000
_cell.angle_alpha   90.00
_cell.angle_beta   90.00
_cell.angle_gamma   90.00
#
_symmetry.space_group_name_H-M   'P 1'
#
loop_
_entity.id
_entity.type
_entity.pdbx_description
1 polymer ?
#
loop_
_entity_poly.entity_id
_entity_poly.type
_entity_poly.pdbx_seq_one_letter_code
_entity_poly.pdbx_strand_id
1 'polypeptide(L)'
;MKEFDSITSFKDQSTWRLVGLGIVTYGVYFAHYTKKQTIKINDLSGENNKISEGFVNAILAMSYISLILFFAYLAVDEGHPVAILSDISDRISGIMFIVWGFMARNRLNTAYEINKDNREWFHGLWTFLFSPMYFNYKINSICEESVKQVAAENS
;
A
#
# COMPACT_ATOMS: atom_id res chain seq x y z
N MET A 1 -17.12 14.89 -7.52
CA MET A 1 -17.65 13.76 -6.73
C MET A 1 -17.57 12.51 -7.57
N LYS A 2 -16.97 11.42 -7.07
CA LYS A 2 -16.92 10.14 -7.77
C LYS A 2 -17.89 9.18 -7.11
N GLU A 3 -18.61 8.41 -7.91
CA GLU A 3 -19.55 7.41 -7.41
C GLU A 3 -18.81 6.40 -6.54
N PHE A 4 -19.33 6.17 -5.34
CA PHE A 4 -18.68 5.31 -4.35
C PHE A 4 -18.47 3.89 -4.89
N ASP A 5 -19.34 3.41 -5.79
CA ASP A 5 -19.23 2.13 -6.49
C ASP A 5 -17.92 1.96 -7.26
N SER A 6 -17.31 3.06 -7.72
CA SER A 6 -16.00 3.03 -8.39
C SER A 6 -14.85 2.62 -7.47
N ILE A 7 -15.03 2.65 -6.14
CA ILE A 7 -14.00 2.20 -5.19
C ILE A 7 -13.68 0.71 -5.36
N THR A 8 -14.63 -0.06 -5.91
CA THR A 8 -14.44 -1.49 -6.23
C THR A 8 -13.34 -1.71 -7.26
N SER A 9 -13.03 -0.72 -8.11
CA SER A 9 -11.92 -0.79 -9.07
C SER A 9 -10.54 -0.92 -8.40
N PHE A 10 -10.41 -0.52 -7.13
CA PHE A 10 -9.18 -0.68 -6.34
C PHE A 10 -8.99 -2.11 -5.83
N LYS A 11 -10.08 -2.89 -5.73
CA LYS A 11 -10.03 -4.29 -5.36
C LYS A 11 -9.08 -5.02 -6.31
N ASP A 12 -8.17 -5.79 -5.74
CA ASP A 12 -7.10 -6.43 -6.49
C ASP A 12 -6.98 -7.90 -6.09
N GLN A 13 -6.70 -8.15 -4.82
CA GLN A 13 -6.48 -9.48 -4.28
C GLN A 13 -6.81 -9.56 -2.80
N SER A 14 -6.89 -10.78 -2.26
CA SER A 14 -7.07 -10.98 -0.82
C SER A 14 -5.86 -10.44 -0.04
N THR A 15 -6.12 -9.89 1.14
CA THR A 15 -5.04 -9.35 1.99
C THR A 15 -4.06 -10.43 2.42
N TRP A 16 -4.54 -11.64 2.71
CA TRP A 16 -3.68 -12.76 3.05
C TRP A 16 -2.76 -13.19 1.90
N ARG A 17 -3.24 -13.12 0.65
CA ARG A 17 -2.39 -13.35 -0.52
C ARG A 17 -1.33 -12.27 -0.67
N LEU A 18 -1.70 -11.00 -0.48
CA LEU A 18 -0.77 -9.88 -0.51
C LEU A 18 0.32 -10.04 0.56
N VAL A 19 -0.06 -10.38 1.79
CA VAL A 19 0.85 -10.65 2.91
C VAL A 19 1.81 -11.79 2.56
N GLY A 20 1.26 -12.93 2.11
CA GLY A 20 2.08 -14.11 1.76
C GLY A 20 3.08 -13.82 0.65
N LEU A 21 2.65 -13.15 -0.43
CA LEU A 21 3.54 -12.75 -1.52
C LEU A 21 4.59 -11.72 -1.06
N GLY A 22 4.20 -10.77 -0.19
CA GLY A 22 5.12 -9.82 0.41
C GLY A 22 6.21 -10.50 1.22
N ILE A 23 5.86 -11.49 2.07
CA ILE A 23 6.85 -12.24 2.85
C ILE A 23 7.78 -13.05 1.93
N VAL A 24 7.23 -13.81 0.99
CA VAL A 24 8.01 -14.66 0.07
C VAL A 24 8.98 -13.85 -0.79
N THR A 25 8.64 -12.60 -1.11
CA THR A 25 9.46 -11.72 -1.96
C THR A 25 10.23 -10.65 -1.18
N TYR A 26 10.29 -10.76 0.15
CA TYR A 26 10.94 -9.76 1.02
C TYR A 26 10.48 -8.32 0.76
N GLY A 27 9.17 -8.13 0.60
CA GLY A 27 8.54 -6.82 0.40
C GLY A 27 8.55 -6.29 -1.04
N VAL A 28 9.26 -6.91 -1.98
CA VAL A 28 9.27 -6.49 -3.40
C VAL A 28 7.87 -6.54 -4.00
N TYR A 29 7.08 -7.55 -3.67
CA TYR A 29 5.70 -7.63 -4.14
C TYR A 29 4.83 -6.47 -3.61
N PHE A 30 5.08 -5.98 -2.39
CA PHE A 30 4.40 -4.79 -1.89
C PHE A 30 4.71 -3.56 -2.74
N ALA A 31 5.95 -3.40 -3.24
CA ALA A 31 6.30 -2.28 -4.11
C ALA A 31 5.60 -2.35 -5.49
N HIS A 32 5.47 -3.53 -6.07
CA HIS A 32 4.67 -3.71 -7.28
C HIS A 32 3.20 -3.41 -7.04
N TYR A 33 2.66 -3.86 -5.91
CA TYR A 33 1.30 -3.55 -5.50
C TYR A 33 1.09 -2.04 -5.33
N THR A 34 1.97 -1.34 -4.60
CA THR A 34 1.85 0.12 -4.42
C THR A 34 1.93 0.86 -5.75
N LYS A 35 2.78 0.41 -6.69
CA LYS A 35 2.83 0.97 -8.05
C LYS A 35 1.51 0.80 -8.78
N LYS A 36 0.93 -0.40 -8.79
CA LYS A 36 -0.36 -0.67 -9.43
C LYS A 36 -1.47 0.17 -8.83
N GLN A 37 -1.53 0.26 -7.50
CA GLN A 37 -2.54 1.08 -6.82
C GLN A 37 -2.32 2.58 -7.05
N THR A 38 -1.07 3.03 -7.14
CA THR A 38 -0.78 4.44 -7.44
C THR A 38 -1.31 4.86 -8.81
N ILE A 39 -1.18 4.01 -9.83
CA ILE A 39 -1.74 4.29 -11.16
C ILE A 39 -3.25 4.54 -11.03
N LYS A 40 -3.97 3.63 -10.37
CA LYS A 40 -5.42 3.78 -10.13
C LYS A 40 -5.75 5.06 -9.34
N ILE A 41 -4.99 5.37 -8.29
CA ILE A 41 -5.19 6.59 -7.48
C ILE A 41 -4.93 7.86 -8.32
N ASN A 42 -3.91 7.83 -9.17
CA ASN A 42 -3.54 8.96 -10.03
C ASN A 42 -4.54 9.18 -11.16
N ASP A 43 -5.13 8.11 -11.70
CA ASP A 43 -6.25 8.19 -12.64
C ASP A 43 -7.49 8.80 -11.96
N LEU A 44 -7.60 8.61 -10.64
CA LEU A 44 -8.66 9.27 -9.89
C LEU A 44 -8.42 10.74 -9.60
N SER A 45 -7.15 11.15 -9.47
CA SER A 45 -6.77 12.45 -8.96
C SER A 45 -6.62 13.47 -10.09
N GLY A 46 -7.08 14.71 -9.88
CA GLY A 46 -6.75 15.81 -10.79
C GLY A 46 -5.23 16.00 -10.90
N GLU A 47 -4.77 16.60 -12.01
CA GLU A 47 -3.33 16.69 -12.35
C GLU A 47 -2.44 17.20 -11.20
N ASN A 48 -2.96 18.13 -10.39
CA ASN A 48 -2.22 18.75 -9.28
C ASN A 48 -2.12 17.91 -7.99
N ASN A 49 -2.76 16.74 -7.91
CA ASN A 49 -2.77 15.91 -6.70
C ASN A 49 -2.28 14.47 -6.94
N LYS A 50 -1.54 14.22 -8.03
CA LYS A 50 -0.98 12.88 -8.31
C LYS A 50 0.15 12.52 -7.33
N ILE A 51 0.29 11.24 -7.00
CA ILE A 51 1.49 10.70 -6.36
C ILE A 51 2.59 10.67 -7.42
N SER A 52 3.77 11.21 -7.09
CA SER A 52 4.91 11.23 -8.02
C SER A 52 5.31 9.81 -8.45
N GLU A 53 5.41 9.59 -9.76
CA GLU A 53 5.92 8.33 -10.32
C GLU A 53 7.38 8.08 -9.92
N GLY A 54 8.18 9.14 -9.80
CA GLY A 54 9.56 9.05 -9.34
C GLY A 54 9.65 8.47 -7.92
N PHE A 55 8.76 8.90 -7.02
CA PHE A 55 8.68 8.37 -5.66
C PHE A 55 8.30 6.87 -5.66
N VAL A 56 7.32 6.48 -6.45
CA VAL A 56 6.89 5.06 -6.55
C VAL A 56 7.97 4.18 -7.18
N ASN A 57 8.64 4.67 -8.23
CA ASN A 57 9.76 3.96 -8.84
C ASN A 57 10.95 3.86 -7.86
N ALA A 58 11.15 4.85 -6.99
CA ALA A 58 12.14 4.77 -5.93
C ALA A 58 11.77 3.70 -4.88
N ILE A 59 10.50 3.56 -4.48
CA ILE A 59 10.04 2.43 -3.63
C ILE A 59 10.39 1.09 -4.28
N LEU A 60 10.13 0.97 -5.58
CA LEU A 60 10.42 -0.26 -6.32
C LEU A 60 11.93 -0.55 -6.39
N ALA A 61 12.74 0.45 -6.74
CA ALA A 61 14.20 0.29 -6.77
C ALA A 61 14.76 -0.06 -5.38
N MET A 62 14.31 0.64 -4.34
CA MET A 62 14.73 0.44 -2.96
C MET A 62 14.37 -0.96 -2.45
N SER A 63 13.18 -1.48 -2.77
CA SER A 63 12.79 -2.83 -2.38
C SER A 63 13.65 -3.91 -3.06
N TYR A 64 14.07 -3.74 -4.32
CA TYR A 64 15.05 -4.64 -4.94
C TYR A 64 16.45 -4.51 -4.31
N ILE A 65 16.90 -3.30 -3.98
CA ILE A 65 18.17 -3.08 -3.29
C ILE A 65 18.15 -3.77 -1.91
N SER A 66 17.07 -3.62 -1.15
CA SER A 66 16.86 -4.32 0.12
C SER A 66 16.94 -5.84 -0.06
N LEU A 67 16.29 -6.41 -1.08
CA LEU A 67 16.36 -7.84 -1.36
C LEU A 67 17.80 -8.31 -1.68
N ILE A 68 18.54 -7.55 -2.48
CA ILE A 68 19.94 -7.88 -2.82
C ILE A 68 20.83 -7.80 -1.57
N LEU A 69 20.67 -6.75 -0.76
CA LEU A 69 21.40 -6.58 0.49
C LEU A 69 21.06 -7.65 1.51
N PHE A 70 19.80 -8.12 1.55
CA PHE A 70 19.41 -9.25 2.39
C PHE A 70 20.20 -10.51 2.03
N PHE A 71 20.32 -10.87 0.74
CA PHE A 71 21.14 -12.01 0.35
C PHE A 71 22.63 -11.80 0.62
N ALA A 72 23.14 -10.58 0.44
CA ALA A 72 24.53 -10.26 0.77
C ALA A 72 24.80 -10.33 2.29
N TYR A 73 23.84 -9.92 3.10
CA TYR A 73 23.87 -10.00 4.56
C TYR A 73 24.02 -11.45 5.05
N LEU A 74 23.33 -12.41 4.42
CA LEU A 74 23.44 -13.83 4.77
C LEU A 74 24.84 -14.43 4.53
N ALA A 75 25.69 -13.75 3.76
CA ALA A 75 27.04 -14.20 3.40
C ALA A 75 28.15 -13.52 4.21
N VAL A 76 27.82 -12.64 5.16
CA VAL A 76 28.81 -11.87 5.94
C VAL A 76 28.59 -12.02 7.44
N ASP A 77 29.65 -11.80 8.22
CA ASP A 77 29.58 -11.81 9.68
C ASP A 77 28.86 -10.57 10.24
N GLU A 78 28.35 -10.70 11.46
CA GLU A 78 27.77 -9.58 12.21
C GLU A 78 28.79 -8.43 12.37
N GLY A 79 28.32 -7.19 12.17
CA GLY A 79 29.17 -5.99 12.21
C GLY A 79 29.86 -5.64 10.88
N HIS A 80 29.76 -6.48 9.85
CA HIS A 80 30.23 -6.13 8.51
C HIS A 80 29.44 -4.93 7.94
N PRO A 81 30.07 -3.99 7.18
CA PRO A 81 29.38 -2.82 6.63
C PRO A 81 28.13 -3.14 5.81
N VAL A 82 28.09 -4.32 5.17
CA VAL A 82 26.91 -4.80 4.42
C VAL A 82 25.70 -5.02 5.35
N ALA A 83 25.90 -5.55 6.56
CA ALA A 83 24.81 -5.73 7.53
C ALA A 83 24.21 -4.37 7.93
N ILE A 84 25.07 -3.39 8.21
CA ILE A 84 24.66 -2.02 8.54
C ILE A 84 23.90 -1.37 7.37
N LEU A 85 24.38 -1.55 6.13
CA LEU A 85 23.72 -1.05 4.94
C LEU A 85 22.37 -1.73 4.69
N SER A 86 22.26 -3.04 4.95
CA SER A 86 21.00 -3.78 4.83
C SER A 86 19.96 -3.22 5.80
N ASP A 87 20.32 -3.05 7.07
CA ASP A 87 19.44 -2.49 8.10
C ASP A 87 18.96 -1.07 7.76
N ILE A 88 19.85 -0.20 7.31
CA ILE A 88 19.51 1.16 6.88
C ILE A 88 18.55 1.12 5.68
N SER A 89 18.84 0.26 4.70
CA SER A 89 18.04 0.10 3.49
C SER A 89 16.62 -0.35 3.81
N ASP A 90 16.46 -1.32 4.70
CA ASP A 90 15.16 -1.83 5.11
C ASP A 90 14.34 -0.79 5.88
N ARG A 91 14.99 0.01 6.74
CA ARG A 91 14.33 1.14 7.43
C ARG A 91 13.87 2.21 6.45
N ILE A 92 14.70 2.60 5.48
CA ILE A 92 14.34 3.57 4.45
C ILE A 92 13.15 3.05 3.64
N SER A 93 13.23 1.80 3.17
CA SER A 93 12.15 1.13 2.44
C SER A 93 10.83 1.15 3.23
N GLY A 94 10.88 0.79 4.52
CA GLY A 94 9.73 0.84 5.42
C GLY A 94 9.12 2.23 5.55
N ILE A 95 9.95 3.26 5.76
CA ILE A 95 9.49 4.67 5.83
C ILE A 95 8.81 5.07 4.52
N MET A 96 9.37 4.71 3.36
CA MET A 96 8.76 5.04 2.08
C MET A 96 7.39 4.38 1.89
N PHE A 97 7.22 3.12 2.32
CA PHE A 97 5.91 2.47 2.33
C PHE A 97 4.91 3.17 3.25
N ILE A 98 5.34 3.65 4.42
CA ILE A 98 4.50 4.43 5.33
C ILE A 98 4.06 5.73 4.70
N VAL A 99 5.00 6.50 4.14
CA VAL A 99 4.71 7.75 3.45
C VAL A 99 3.71 7.51 2.31
N TRP A 100 3.94 6.47 1.50
CA TRP A 100 3.00 6.07 0.45
C TRP A 100 1.62 5.72 1.01
N GLY A 101 1.55 4.97 2.11
CA GLY A 101 0.29 4.59 2.76
C GLY A 101 -0.54 5.81 3.17
N PHE A 102 0.10 6.82 3.77
CA PHE A 102 -0.57 8.08 4.12
C PHE A 102 -0.99 8.88 2.89
N MET A 103 -0.15 8.93 1.85
CA MET A 103 -0.46 9.57 0.57
C MET A 103 -1.67 8.95 -0.12
N ALA A 104 -1.74 7.62 -0.16
CA ALA A 104 -2.82 6.86 -0.78
C ALA A 104 -4.13 7.03 0.00
N ARG A 105 -4.06 6.89 1.33
CA ARG A 105 -5.17 7.16 2.25
C ARG A 105 -5.77 8.55 2.06
N ASN A 106 -4.93 9.59 2.08
CA ASN A 106 -5.40 10.96 1.99
C ASN A 106 -6.15 11.19 0.68
N ARG A 107 -5.61 10.69 -0.44
CA ARG A 107 -6.23 10.84 -1.76
C ARG A 107 -7.57 10.12 -1.86
N LEU A 108 -7.70 8.89 -1.33
CA LEU A 108 -8.98 8.20 -1.34
C LEU A 108 -10.01 8.88 -0.43
N ASN A 109 -9.64 9.22 0.80
CA ASN A 109 -10.55 9.90 1.71
C ASN A 109 -11.04 11.23 1.12
N THR A 110 -10.16 11.99 0.45
CA THR A 110 -10.57 13.22 -0.24
C THR A 110 -11.41 12.96 -1.50
N ALA A 111 -11.03 12.00 -2.34
CA ALA A 111 -11.73 11.73 -3.61
C ALA A 111 -13.17 11.25 -3.42
N TYR A 112 -13.43 10.56 -2.31
CA TYR A 112 -14.75 10.01 -1.93
C TYR A 112 -15.40 10.74 -0.76
N GLU A 113 -14.84 11.87 -0.32
CA GLU A 113 -15.35 12.69 0.80
C GLU A 113 -15.58 11.88 2.09
N ILE A 114 -14.77 10.83 2.30
CA ILE A 114 -14.85 9.98 3.48
C ILE A 114 -14.30 10.78 4.66
N ASN A 115 -15.13 10.99 5.67
CA ASN A 115 -14.76 11.66 6.91
C ASN A 115 -14.55 10.64 8.05
N LYS A 116 -14.20 11.10 9.25
CA LYS A 116 -13.91 10.21 10.41
C LYS A 116 -15.13 9.48 10.97
N ASP A 117 -16.32 9.99 10.70
CA ASP A 117 -17.59 9.42 11.16
C ASP A 117 -18.08 8.31 10.22
N ASN A 118 -17.57 8.30 8.99
CA ASN A 118 -17.86 7.26 8.00
C ASN A 118 -17.12 5.96 8.35
N ARG A 119 -17.83 4.83 8.25
CA ARG A 119 -17.26 3.50 8.50
C ARG A 119 -16.12 3.17 7.55
N GLU A 120 -16.11 3.75 6.35
CA GLU A 120 -15.16 3.52 5.27
C GLU A 120 -13.86 4.32 5.47
N TRP A 121 -13.77 5.12 6.53
CA TRP A 121 -12.59 5.89 6.89
C TRP A 121 -11.35 5.01 7.03
N PHE A 122 -10.32 5.36 6.29
CA PHE A 122 -8.99 4.82 6.50
C PHE A 122 -8.42 5.43 7.78
N HIS A 123 -7.95 4.62 8.72
CA HIS A 123 -7.39 5.06 9.99
C HIS A 123 -5.89 5.26 9.91
N GLY A 124 -5.39 6.37 10.49
CA GLY A 124 -3.97 6.70 10.47
C GLY A 124 -3.08 5.71 11.22
N LEU A 125 -3.53 5.20 12.38
CA LEU A 125 -2.78 4.22 13.17
C LEU A 125 -2.55 2.92 12.40
N TRP A 126 -3.61 2.39 11.78
CA TRP A 126 -3.52 1.17 10.97
C TRP A 126 -2.72 1.38 9.69
N THR A 127 -2.80 2.57 9.07
CA THR A 127 -1.92 2.96 7.96
C THR A 127 -0.46 2.98 8.37
N PHE A 128 -0.13 3.53 9.55
CA PHE A 128 1.25 3.57 10.04
C PHE A 128 1.82 2.16 10.26
N LEU A 129 1.04 1.26 10.89
CA LEU A 129 1.51 -0.08 11.24
C LEU A 129 1.60 -1.04 10.04
N PHE A 130 0.67 -0.94 9.08
CA PHE A 130 0.51 -1.97 8.03
C PHE A 130 0.48 -1.42 6.59
N SER A 131 0.50 -0.09 6.43
CA SER A 131 0.64 0.64 5.16
C SER A 131 -0.02 -0.03 3.94
N PRO A 132 0.68 -0.70 3.00
CA PRO A 132 0.03 -1.30 1.82
C PRO A 132 -0.92 -2.45 2.16
N MET A 133 -0.66 -3.21 3.22
CA MET A 133 -1.55 -4.30 3.66
C MET A 133 -2.86 -3.76 4.22
N TYR A 134 -2.79 -2.73 5.06
CA TYR A 134 -4.01 -2.10 5.59
C TYR A 134 -4.84 -1.44 4.50
N PHE A 135 -4.18 -0.78 3.54
CA PHE A 135 -4.86 -0.21 2.38
C PHE A 135 -5.67 -1.29 1.64
N ASN A 136 -5.04 -2.42 1.31
CA ASN A 136 -5.72 -3.53 0.63
C ASN A 136 -6.87 -4.11 1.46
N TYR A 137 -6.64 -4.33 2.76
CA TYR A 137 -7.65 -4.82 3.69
C TYR A 137 -8.87 -3.90 3.73
N LYS A 138 -8.65 -2.59 3.83
CA LYS A 138 -9.73 -1.62 3.95
C LYS A 138 -10.57 -1.57 2.67
N ILE A 139 -9.94 -1.56 1.50
CA ILE A 139 -10.64 -1.65 0.21
C ILE A 139 -11.47 -2.94 0.12
N ASN A 140 -10.89 -4.09 0.46
CA ASN A 140 -11.62 -5.36 0.44
C ASN A 140 -12.83 -5.34 1.37
N SER A 141 -12.67 -4.80 2.58
CA SER A 141 -13.75 -4.69 3.57
C SER A 141 -14.90 -3.83 3.05
N ILE A 142 -14.59 -2.68 2.44
CA ILE A 142 -15.60 -1.78 1.85
C ILE A 142 -16.36 -2.51 0.72
N CYS A 143 -15.66 -3.24 -0.14
CA CYS A 143 -16.28 -3.99 -1.23
C CYS A 143 -17.14 -5.16 -0.73
N GLU A 144 -16.78 -5.79 0.39
CA GLU A 144 -17.59 -6.86 0.97
C GLU A 144 -18.85 -6.32 1.64
N GLU A 145 -18.77 -5.14 2.26
CA GLU A 145 -19.91 -4.47 2.87
C GLU A 145 -20.92 -3.98 1.82
N SER A 146 -20.45 -3.41 0.70
CA SER A 146 -21.33 -2.97 -0.39
C SER A 146 -22.11 -4.14 -1.00
N VAL A 147 -21.46 -5.28 -1.22
CA VAL A 147 -22.13 -6.50 -1.73
C VAL A 147 -23.20 -7.01 -0.76
N LYS A 148 -22.93 -6.97 0.55
CA LYS A 148 -23.90 -7.40 1.58
C LYS A 148 -25.12 -6.49 1.65
N GLN A 149 -24.95 -5.18 1.48
CA GLN A 149 -26.06 -4.22 1.46
C GLN A 149 -26.99 -4.46 0.27
N VAL A 150 -26.43 -4.59 -0.94
CA VAL A 150 -27.22 -4.90 -2.15
C VAL A 150 -27.95 -6.24 -2.04
N ALA A 151 -27.34 -7.25 -1.42
CA ALA A 151 -28.00 -8.54 -1.21
C ALA A 151 -29.19 -8.46 -0.23
N ALA A 152 -29.08 -7.63 0.83
CA ALA A 152 -30.12 -7.46 1.83
C ALA A 152 -31.31 -6.61 1.34
N GLU A 153 -31.08 -5.68 0.40
CA GLU A 153 -32.16 -4.89 -0.22
C GLU A 153 -33.00 -5.70 -1.22
N ASN A 154 -32.46 -6.80 -1.75
CA ASN A 154 -33.12 -7.68 -2.73
C ASN A 154 -33.75 -8.94 -2.10
N SER A 155 -33.73 -9.08 -0.77
CA SER A 155 -34.29 -10.21 0.00
C SER A 155 -35.53 -9.80 0.78
#